data_AF-A0A537J505-F1
#
_entry.id   AF-A0A537J505-F1
#
_cell.length_a   1.000
_cell.length_b   1.000
_cell.length_c   1.000
_cell.angle_alpha   90.00
_cell.angle_beta   90.00
_cell.angle_gamma   90.00
#
_symmetry.space_group_name_H-M   'P 1'
#
loop_
_entity.id
_entity.type
_entity.pdbx_description
1 polymer ?
#
loop_
_entity_poly.entity_id
_entity_poly.type
_entity_poly.pdbx_seq_one_letter_code
_entity_poly.pdbx_strand_id
1 'polypeptide(L)'
;MQMYKMAVERANRLMGGWPEDEAIIGQLEGLGYAGPAGYVYFRPDNHQGYKDAMTGFTKNFPNYPFQTLDPTRVITIPIRNITAPPGWPQAEPTRTYDWINKTWPKVSG
;
A
#
# COMPACT_ATOMS: atom_id res chain seq x y z
N MET A 1 9.88 9.22 -0.54
CA MET A 1 10.23 10.51 -1.17
C MET A 1 9.83 10.63 -2.64
N GLN A 2 9.92 9.58 -3.46
CA GLN A 2 9.66 9.68 -4.91
C GLN A 2 8.26 10.23 -5.27
N MET A 3 7.19 9.69 -4.69
CA MET A 3 5.82 10.13 -5.01
C MET A 3 5.53 11.57 -4.55
N TYR A 4 6.07 12.00 -3.40
CA TYR A 4 5.95 13.39 -2.94
C TYR A 4 6.61 14.36 -3.93
N LYS A 5 7.84 14.06 -4.36
CA LYS A 5 8.53 14.86 -5.37
C LYS A 5 7.70 14.95 -6.66
N MET A 6 7.16 13.84 -7.14
CA MET A 6 6.30 13.82 -8.33
C MET A 6 5.05 14.69 -8.17
N ALA A 7 4.40 14.64 -7.00
CA ALA A 7 3.23 15.46 -6.71
C ALA A 7 3.57 16.97 -6.68
N VAL A 8 4.65 17.34 -6.00
CA VAL A 8 5.14 18.74 -5.95
C VAL A 8 5.50 19.25 -7.34
N GLU A 9 6.21 18.47 -8.14
CA GLU A 9 6.59 18.87 -9.51
C GLU A 9 5.37 19.02 -10.42
N ARG A 10 4.37 18.15 -10.30
CA ARG A 10 3.10 18.27 -11.04
C ARG A 10 2.32 19.50 -10.62
N ALA A 11 2.16 19.71 -9.31
CA ALA A 11 1.44 20.86 -8.76
C ALA A 11 2.12 22.18 -9.12
N ASN A 12 3.46 22.24 -9.03
CA ASN A 12 4.25 23.41 -9.44
C ASN A 12 4.02 23.76 -10.92
N ARG A 13 4.03 22.77 -11.83
CA ARG A 13 3.78 22.99 -13.26
C ARG A 13 2.37 23.50 -13.54
N LEU A 14 1.38 23.07 -12.76
CA LEU A 14 -0.02 23.50 -12.92
C LEU A 14 -0.25 24.92 -12.38
N MET A 15 0.41 25.28 -11.27
CA MET A 15 0.20 26.56 -10.58
C MET A 15 1.15 27.68 -11.03
N GLY A 16 2.25 27.34 -11.73
CA GLY A 16 3.24 28.33 -12.17
C GLY A 16 4.12 28.90 -11.05
N GLY A 17 4.16 28.25 -9.89
CA GLY A 17 4.84 28.70 -8.68
C GLY A 17 4.93 27.60 -7.63
N TRP A 18 5.48 27.90 -6.45
CA TRP A 18 5.52 26.91 -5.36
C TRP A 18 4.08 26.50 -4.98
N PRO A 19 3.74 25.20 -5.01
CA PRO A 19 2.38 24.76 -4.77
C PRO A 19 2.03 24.79 -3.27
N GLU A 20 0.78 25.13 -2.97
CA GLU A 20 0.18 24.97 -1.64
C GLU A 20 -0.14 23.50 -1.34
N ASP A 21 -0.33 23.17 -0.06
CA ASP A 21 -0.58 21.82 0.40
C ASP A 21 -1.76 21.14 -0.29
N GLU A 22 -2.88 21.85 -0.49
CA GLU A 22 -4.06 21.32 -1.18
C GLU A 22 -3.79 20.91 -2.63
N ALA A 23 -2.94 21.67 -3.33
CA ALA A 23 -2.53 21.32 -4.68
C ALA A 23 -1.63 20.07 -4.68
N ILE A 24 -0.77 19.91 -3.67
CA ILE A 24 0.06 18.71 -3.51
C ILE A 24 -0.80 17.50 -3.14
N ILE A 25 -1.75 17.64 -2.21
CA ILE A 25 -2.70 16.60 -1.80
C ILE A 25 -3.48 16.11 -3.01
N GLY A 26 -4.05 17.01 -3.80
CA GLY A 26 -4.78 16.64 -5.02
C GLY A 26 -3.91 15.91 -6.06
N GLN A 27 -2.59 16.15 -6.08
CA GLN A 27 -1.66 15.39 -6.93
C GLN A 27 -1.20 14.06 -6.32
N LEU A 28 -1.31 13.89 -5.00
CA LEU A 28 -1.01 12.64 -4.30
C LEU A 28 -2.18 11.66 -4.36
N GLU A 29 -3.42 12.13 -4.27
CA GLU A 29 -4.60 11.27 -4.28
C GLU A 29 -4.70 10.44 -5.57
N GLY A 30 -4.65 9.11 -5.44
CA GLY A 30 -4.64 8.18 -6.57
C GLY A 30 -3.28 8.08 -7.28
N LEU A 31 -2.26 8.83 -6.86
CA LEU A 31 -0.92 8.75 -7.45
C LEU A 31 -0.32 7.38 -7.19
N GLY A 32 0.11 6.72 -8.25
CA GLY A 32 0.82 5.46 -8.21
C GLY A 32 2.26 5.55 -8.71
N TYR A 33 3.07 4.62 -8.23
CA TYR A 33 4.47 4.45 -8.62
C TYR A 33 4.84 2.97 -8.61
N ALA A 34 5.45 2.50 -9.71
CA ALA A 34 6.09 1.21 -9.76
C ALA A 34 7.47 1.29 -9.09
N GLY A 35 7.63 0.64 -7.95
CA GLY A 35 8.88 0.65 -7.17
C GLY A 35 9.38 -0.76 -6.84
N PRO A 36 10.47 -0.87 -6.06
CA PRO A 36 11.06 -2.16 -5.69
C PRO A 36 10.12 -3.12 -4.96
N ALA A 37 9.10 -2.59 -4.27
CA ALA A 37 8.09 -3.37 -3.55
C ALA A 37 6.82 -3.62 -4.38
N GLY A 38 6.89 -3.46 -5.71
CA GLY A 38 5.75 -3.51 -6.62
C GLY A 38 5.09 -2.15 -6.82
N TYR A 39 3.87 -2.16 -7.34
CA TYR A 39 3.08 -0.95 -7.53
C TYR A 39 2.54 -0.46 -6.18
N VAL A 40 2.84 0.79 -5.84
CA VAL A 40 2.32 1.48 -4.66
C VAL A 40 1.44 2.63 -5.13
N TYR A 41 0.30 2.88 -4.48
CA TYR A 41 -0.51 4.06 -4.74
C TYR A 41 -1.10 4.65 -3.46
N PHE A 42 -1.38 5.95 -3.45
CA PHE A 42 -2.11 6.58 -2.36
C PHE A 42 -3.61 6.49 -2.57
N ARG A 43 -4.30 5.87 -1.61
CA ARG A 43 -5.75 5.77 -1.67
C ARG A 43 -6.40 7.10 -1.27
N PRO A 44 -7.30 7.67 -2.09
CA PRO A 44 -7.83 9.03 -1.83
C PRO A 44 -8.61 9.19 -0.51
N ASP A 45 -9.37 8.18 -0.08
CA ASP A 45 -10.29 8.33 1.06
C ASP A 45 -9.62 8.32 2.45
N ASN A 46 -8.36 7.89 2.55
CA ASN A 46 -7.65 7.80 3.83
C ASN A 46 -6.14 8.03 3.75
N HIS A 47 -5.64 8.41 2.57
CA HIS A 47 -4.24 8.73 2.28
C HIS A 47 -3.23 7.64 2.65
N GLN A 48 -3.69 6.39 2.76
CA GLN A 48 -2.82 5.25 3.01
C GLN A 48 -2.11 4.80 1.74
N GLY A 49 -0.83 4.47 1.86
CA GLY A 49 -0.04 3.87 0.78
C GLY A 49 -0.39 2.39 0.61
N TYR A 50 -1.07 2.04 -0.48
CA TYR A 50 -1.52 0.69 -0.77
C TYR A 50 -0.52 0.00 -1.69
N LYS A 51 -0.12 -1.20 -1.29
CA LYS A 51 0.75 -2.09 -2.07
C LYS A 51 0.42 -3.53 -1.72
N ASP A 52 0.66 -4.45 -2.64
CA ASP A 52 0.47 -5.87 -2.35
C ASP A 52 1.39 -6.31 -1.19
N ALA A 53 0.87 -7.21 -0.36
CA ALA A 53 1.62 -7.79 0.74
C ALA A 53 2.36 -9.03 0.26
N MET A 54 3.57 -9.24 0.76
CA MET A 54 4.36 -10.43 0.48
C MET A 54 4.56 -11.19 1.79
N THR A 55 4.32 -12.49 1.78
CA THR A 55 4.57 -13.38 2.91
C THR A 55 5.17 -14.69 2.42
N GLY A 56 5.87 -15.42 3.29
CA GLY A 56 6.53 -16.66 2.93
C GLY A 56 7.44 -17.17 4.04
N PHE A 57 8.28 -18.15 3.68
CA PHE A 57 9.24 -18.75 4.58
C PHE A 57 10.64 -18.21 4.33
N THR A 58 11.44 -18.06 5.38
CA THR A 58 12.85 -17.75 5.25
C THR A 58 13.69 -19.02 5.04
N LYS A 59 14.84 -18.87 4.38
CA LYS A 59 15.82 -19.94 4.15
C LYS A 59 17.24 -19.36 4.23
N ASN A 60 18.16 -20.14 4.78
CA ASN A 60 19.59 -19.84 4.72
C ASN A 60 20.12 -20.22 3.34
N PHE A 61 20.73 -19.27 2.63
CA PHE A 61 21.40 -19.51 1.36
C PHE A 61 22.91 -19.29 1.52
N PRO A 62 23.78 -20.17 0.99
CA PRO A 62 25.23 -20.04 1.15
C PRO A 62 25.79 -18.70 0.66
N ASN A 63 25.12 -18.07 -0.31
CA ASN A 63 25.56 -16.85 -0.98
C ASN A 63 25.21 -15.57 -0.21
N TYR A 64 24.43 -15.65 0.86
CA TYR A 64 23.99 -14.50 1.64
C TYR A 64 24.35 -14.69 3.12
N PRO A 65 24.92 -13.68 3.79
CA PRO A 65 25.26 -13.77 5.21
C PRO A 65 24.05 -13.62 6.14
N PHE A 66 22.82 -13.63 5.60
CA PHE A 66 21.56 -13.48 6.32
C PHE A 66 20.47 -14.38 5.70
N GLN A 67 19.44 -14.69 6.48
CA GLN A 67 18.25 -15.39 5.98
C GLN A 67 17.53 -14.55 4.93
N THR A 68 17.23 -15.15 3.79
CA THR A 68 16.40 -14.52 2.75
C THR A 68 15.08 -15.27 2.60
N LEU A 69 14.11 -14.66 1.93
CA LEU A 69 12.86 -15.33 1.61
C LEU A 69 13.11 -16.43 0.58
N ASP A 70 12.51 -17.61 0.78
CA ASP A 70 12.55 -18.71 -0.17
C ASP A 70 11.70 -18.36 -1.41
N PRO A 71 12.30 -18.12 -2.59
CA PRO A 71 11.58 -17.65 -3.76
C PRO A 71 10.53 -18.65 -4.27
N THR A 72 10.62 -19.93 -3.86
CA THR A 72 9.66 -20.97 -4.24
C THR A 72 8.46 -21.04 -3.30
N ARG A 73 8.51 -20.35 -2.15
CA ARG A 73 7.49 -20.38 -1.10
C ARG A 73 7.04 -18.99 -0.65
N VAL A 74 7.35 -17.98 -1.45
CA VAL A 74 6.82 -16.64 -1.30
C VAL A 74 5.52 -16.53 -2.09
N ILE A 75 4.52 -15.90 -1.47
CA ILE A 75 3.27 -15.53 -2.13
C ILE A 75 3.07 -14.01 -2.03
N THR A 76 2.45 -13.46 -3.06
CA THR A 76 1.98 -12.07 -3.09
C THR A 76 0.47 -12.07 -2.93
N ILE A 77 -0.01 -11.34 -1.93
CA ILE A 77 -1.43 -11.19 -1.63
C ILE A 77 -1.87 -9.81 -2.11
N PRO A 78 -2.82 -9.72 -3.05
CA PRO A 78 -3.33 -8.44 -3.54
C PRO A 78 -3.85 -7.59 -2.39
N ILE A 79 -3.49 -6.30 -2.33
CA ILE A 79 -3.88 -5.40 -1.24
C ILE A 79 -5.40 -5.32 -1.06
N ARG A 80 -6.15 -5.37 -2.16
CA ARG A 80 -7.63 -5.40 -2.19
C ARG A 80 -8.24 -6.59 -1.45
N ASN A 81 -7.47 -7.67 -1.26
CA ASN A 81 -7.93 -8.86 -0.56
C ASN A 81 -7.70 -8.79 0.95
N ILE A 82 -6.88 -7.86 1.44
CA ILE A 82 -6.41 -7.82 2.85
C ILE A 82 -6.64 -6.46 3.50
N THR A 83 -7.43 -5.59 2.88
CA THR A 83 -7.77 -4.28 3.43
C THR A 83 -9.23 -3.97 3.20
N ALA A 84 -9.86 -3.31 4.17
CA ALA A 84 -11.26 -2.93 4.06
C ALA A 84 -11.51 -2.06 2.82
N PRO A 85 -12.65 -2.25 2.12
CA PRO A 85 -12.97 -1.50 0.91
C PRO A 85 -13.18 0.00 1.18
N PRO A 86 -13.19 0.85 0.13
CA PRO A 86 -13.66 2.23 0.19
C PRO A 86 -15.01 2.37 0.90
N GLY A 87 -15.10 3.34 1.81
CA GLY A 87 -16.33 3.61 2.56
C GLY A 87 -16.60 2.67 3.74
N TRP A 88 -15.74 1.69 4.05
CA TRP A 88 -15.95 0.86 5.24
C TRP A 88 -15.93 1.72 6.51
N PRO A 89 -16.91 1.57 7.42
CA PRO A 89 -17.02 2.40 8.61
C PRO A 89 -15.81 2.25 9.53
N GLN A 90 -15.50 3.32 10.27
CA GLN A 90 -14.51 3.27 11.34
C GLN A 90 -14.97 2.27 12.40
N ALA A 91 -14.07 1.40 12.85
CA ALA A 91 -14.32 0.39 13.86
C ALA A 91 -13.04 0.07 14.63
N GLU A 92 -13.19 -0.42 15.86
CA GLU A 92 -12.10 -0.84 16.75
C GLU A 92 -11.79 -2.34 16.60
N PRO A 93 -10.51 -2.77 16.64
CA PRO A 93 -9.30 -1.93 16.73
C PRO A 93 -8.93 -1.26 15.40
N THR A 94 -9.41 -1.77 14.25
CA THR A 94 -9.21 -1.14 12.93
C THR A 94 -10.35 -1.48 11.97
N ARG A 95 -10.53 -0.65 10.93
CA ARG A 95 -11.46 -0.94 9.81
C ARG A 95 -11.22 -2.31 9.19
N THR A 96 -9.96 -2.65 8.92
CA THR A 96 -9.59 -3.93 8.30
C THR A 96 -9.92 -5.11 9.20
N TYR A 97 -9.69 -4.99 10.50
CA TYR A 97 -10.05 -6.05 11.45
C TYR A 97 -11.55 -6.31 11.47
N ASP A 98 -12.36 -5.25 11.59
CA ASP A 98 -13.83 -5.36 11.59
C ASP A 98 -14.36 -5.95 10.27
N TRP A 99 -13.83 -5.50 9.13
CA TRP A 99 -14.17 -6.02 7.82
C TRP A 99 -13.88 -7.52 7.69
N ILE A 100 -12.68 -7.97 8.06
CA ILE A 100 -12.30 -9.38 8.03
C ILE A 100 -13.26 -10.20 8.91
N ASN A 101 -13.48 -9.77 10.16
CA ASN A 101 -14.32 -10.48 11.11
C ASN A 101 -15.78 -10.63 10.63
N LYS A 102 -16.31 -9.64 9.91
CA LYS A 102 -17.69 -9.64 9.41
C LYS A 102 -17.87 -10.32 8.06
N THR A 103 -16.86 -10.33 7.19
CA THR A 103 -17.03 -10.71 5.78
C THR A 103 -16.27 -11.95 5.35
N TRP A 104 -15.20 -12.34 6.07
CA TRP A 104 -14.42 -13.50 5.66
C TRP A 104 -15.11 -14.81 6.06
N PRO A 105 -15.00 -15.87 5.23
CA PRO A 105 -15.46 -17.19 5.59
C PRO A 105 -14.80 -17.66 6.89
N LYS A 106 -15.60 -18.14 7.84
CA LYS A 106 -15.08 -18.78 9.05
C LYS A 106 -14.73 -20.22 8.71
N VAL A 107 -13.47 -20.60 8.92
CA VAL A 107 -13.05 -22.00 8.81
C VAL A 107 -13.54 -22.73 10.07
N SER A 108 -14.48 -23.65 9.91
CA SER A 108 -14.81 -24.64 10.93
C SER A 108 -13.88 -25.84 10.75
N GLY A 109 -12.98 -26.04 11.71
CA GLY A 109 -12.14 -27.23 11.81
C GLY A 109 -12.81 -28.36 12.57
#